data_AF-A0AAE3C9Q6-F1
#
_entry.id   AF-A0AAE3C9Q6-F1
#
_cell.length_a   1.000
_cell.length_b   1.000
_cell.length_c   1.000
_cell.angle_alpha   90.00
_cell.angle_beta   90.00
_cell.angle_gamma   90.00
#
_symmetry.space_group_name_H-M   'P 1'
#
loop_
_entity.id
_entity.type
_entity.pdbx_description
1 polymer ?
#
loop_
_entity_poly.entity_id
_entity_poly.type
_entity_poly.pdbx_seq_one_letter_code
_entity_poly.pdbx_strand_id
1 'polypeptide(L)'
;MREIFSVAGGEPVEISIIADLFISDFKPGPLFLEIKSPRPNLDICAESKKKMLYFIALFEGMKPEAYLAFPYNPFVYRDKYNHRFTMQIMDLDKEVLIGEEMWDKIGGAGTYEELLEIAGEPKNAILREKKRIKD
;
A
#
# COMPACT_ATOMS: atom_id res chain seq x y z
N MET A 1 -6.26 -19.31 -5.23
CA MET A 1 -4.88 -19.86 -5.11
C MET A 1 -4.79 -21.27 -5.67
N ARG A 2 -5.48 -22.28 -5.11
CA ARG A 2 -5.43 -23.68 -5.61
C ARG A 2 -5.68 -23.84 -7.13
N GLU A 3 -6.61 -23.07 -7.69
CA GLU A 3 -6.95 -23.11 -9.12
C GLU A 3 -5.81 -22.63 -10.03
N ILE A 4 -5.14 -21.53 -9.66
CA ILE A 4 -3.98 -20.98 -10.39
C ILE A 4 -2.83 -21.99 -10.43
N PHE A 5 -2.54 -22.63 -9.30
CA PHE A 5 -1.47 -23.63 -9.19
C PHE A 5 -1.83 -24.99 -9.82
N SER A 6 -3.10 -25.23 -10.16
CA SER A 6 -3.56 -26.51 -10.73
C SER A 6 -3.53 -26.57 -12.26
N VAL A 7 -3.24 -25.46 -12.94
CA VAL A 7 -3.18 -25.41 -14.41
C VAL A 7 -1.85 -26.01 -14.88
N ALA A 8 -1.92 -27.13 -15.60
CA ALA A 8 -0.74 -27.89 -16.07
C ALA A 8 -0.52 -27.85 -17.59
N GLY A 9 -1.27 -27.02 -18.32
CA GLY A 9 -1.21 -26.92 -19.79
C GLY A 9 -1.02 -25.49 -20.27
N GLY A 10 -0.24 -25.33 -21.36
CA GLY A 10 0.11 -24.05 -21.97
C GLY A 10 1.61 -23.79 -21.97
N GLU A 11 2.08 -22.98 -22.92
CA GLU A 11 3.46 -22.51 -22.93
C GLU A 11 3.68 -21.48 -21.81
N PRO A 12 4.84 -21.50 -21.11
CA PRO A 12 5.18 -20.47 -20.15
C PRO A 12 5.16 -19.09 -20.80
N VAL A 13 4.48 -18.14 -20.15
CA VAL A 13 4.44 -16.74 -20.58
C VAL A 13 5.40 -15.95 -19.71
N GLU A 14 6.33 -15.24 -20.33
CA GLU A 14 7.17 -14.29 -19.61
C GLU A 14 6.35 -13.09 -19.17
N ILE A 15 6.35 -12.82 -17.87
CA ILE A 15 5.67 -11.66 -17.26
C ILE A 15 6.71 -10.77 -16.57
N SER A 16 6.59 -9.46 -16.78
CA SER A 16 7.40 -8.47 -16.08
C SER A 16 6.49 -7.55 -15.27
N ILE A 17 6.86 -7.32 -14.01
CA ILE A 17 6.09 -6.48 -13.08
C ILE A 17 7.05 -5.51 -12.44
N ILE A 18 6.66 -4.24 -12.46
CA ILE A 18 7.36 -3.18 -11.75
C ILE A 18 6.58 -2.92 -10.45
N ALA A 19 7.29 -3.07 -9.34
CA ALA A 19 6.79 -2.76 -8.00
C ALA A 19 6.96 -1.26 -7.70
N ASP A 20 5.98 -0.65 -7.03
CA ASP A 20 6.17 0.67 -6.44
C ASP A 20 7.07 0.57 -5.19
N LEU A 21 6.88 -0.46 -4.36
CA LEU A 21 7.78 -0.82 -3.26
C LEU A 21 7.90 -2.34 -3.13
N PHE A 22 9.14 -2.82 -2.99
CA PHE A 22 9.46 -4.21 -2.69
C PHE A 22 10.53 -4.29 -1.60
N ILE A 23 10.27 -5.08 -0.56
CA ILE A 23 11.20 -5.35 0.55
C ILE A 23 11.40 -6.87 0.62
N SER A 24 12.57 -7.33 0.17
CA SER A 24 12.84 -8.77 -0.03
C SER A 24 13.04 -9.55 1.26
N ASP A 25 13.56 -8.90 2.31
CA ASP A 25 13.94 -9.51 3.58
C ASP A 25 12.96 -9.19 4.73
N PHE A 26 11.80 -8.63 4.39
CA PHE A 26 10.71 -8.38 5.34
C PHE A 26 10.32 -9.66 6.09
N LYS A 27 9.81 -9.50 7.32
CA LYS A 27 9.43 -10.61 8.19
C LYS A 27 7.91 -10.61 8.38
N PRO A 28 7.23 -11.75 8.24
CA PRO A 28 7.75 -13.12 8.09
C PRO A 28 8.21 -13.52 6.67
N GLY A 29 7.96 -12.70 5.66
CA GLY A 29 8.32 -12.96 4.26
C GLY A 29 8.36 -11.68 3.42
N PRO A 30 8.73 -11.78 2.13
CA PRO A 30 8.88 -10.62 1.25
C PRO A 30 7.59 -9.78 1.18
N LEU A 31 7.74 -8.45 1.23
CA LEU A 31 6.63 -7.49 1.20
C LEU A 31 6.60 -6.71 -0.11
N PHE A 32 5.42 -6.63 -0.72
CA PHE A 32 5.13 -5.82 -1.90
C PHE A 32 4.00 -4.84 -1.63
N LEU A 33 4.20 -3.57 -1.94
CA LEU A 33 3.14 -2.56 -1.92
C LEU A 33 2.97 -1.96 -3.31
N GLU A 34 1.75 -2.03 -3.85
CA GLU A 34 1.34 -1.21 -5.00
C GLU A 34 0.75 0.10 -4.45
N ILE A 35 1.44 1.21 -4.67
CA ILE A 35 1.11 2.49 -4.06
C ILE A 35 0.23 3.29 -5.02
N LYS A 36 -0.93 3.73 -4.56
CA LYS A 36 -1.88 4.52 -5.35
C LYS A 36 -2.52 5.64 -4.52
N SER A 37 -3.18 6.57 -5.21
CA SER A 37 -4.07 7.51 -4.53
C SER A 37 -5.32 6.77 -4.02
N PRO A 38 -6.00 7.26 -2.97
CA PRO A 38 -7.04 6.48 -2.26
C PRO A 38 -8.35 6.29 -3.02
N ARG A 39 -8.46 6.82 -4.24
CA ARG A 39 -9.66 6.70 -5.10
C ARG A 39 -9.26 6.22 -6.50
N PRO A 40 -8.65 5.02 -6.64
CA PRO A 40 -8.27 4.49 -7.94
C PRO A 40 -9.50 4.17 -8.79
N ASN A 41 -9.41 4.22 -10.12
CA ASN A 41 -10.49 3.73 -10.98
C ASN A 41 -10.51 2.18 -11.00
N LEU A 42 -11.53 1.60 -11.64
CA LEU A 42 -11.71 0.14 -11.69
C LEU A 42 -10.54 -0.57 -12.36
N ASP A 43 -10.04 -0.03 -13.48
CA ASP A 43 -8.93 -0.63 -14.23
C ASP A 43 -7.64 -0.65 -13.42
N ILE A 44 -7.36 0.43 -12.67
CA ILE A 44 -6.23 0.50 -11.74
C ILE A 44 -6.39 -0.56 -10.65
N CYS A 45 -7.59 -0.72 -10.07
CA CYS A 45 -7.81 -1.75 -9.05
C CYS A 45 -7.53 -3.16 -9.61
N ALA A 46 -8.03 -3.46 -10.81
CA ALA A 46 -7.83 -4.75 -11.46
C ALA A 46 -6.36 -5.03 -11.77
N GLU A 47 -5.64 -4.04 -12.30
CA GLU A 47 -4.21 -4.17 -12.60
C GLU A 47 -3.37 -4.31 -11.31
N SER A 48 -3.66 -3.51 -10.29
CA SER A 48 -3.02 -3.65 -8.96
C SER A 48 -3.22 -5.05 -8.39
N LYS A 49 -4.45 -5.57 -8.44
CA LYS A 49 -4.77 -6.92 -7.98
C LYS A 49 -3.98 -7.99 -8.75
N LYS A 50 -3.89 -7.84 -10.07
CA LYS A 50 -3.14 -8.76 -10.94
C LYS A 50 -1.67 -8.80 -10.55
N LYS A 51 -1.02 -7.64 -10.38
CA LYS A 51 0.37 -7.54 -9.93
C LYS A 51 0.59 -8.19 -8.56
N MET A 52 -0.30 -7.93 -7.59
CA MET A 52 -0.25 -8.54 -6.26
C MET A 52 -0.32 -10.07 -6.35
N LEU A 53 -1.22 -10.61 -7.18
CA LEU A 53 -1.36 -12.06 -7.35
C LEU A 53 -0.12 -12.70 -7.99
N TYR A 54 0.46 -12.05 -8.99
CA TYR A 54 1.72 -12.53 -9.57
C TYR A 54 2.87 -12.49 -8.56
N PHE A 55 2.97 -11.44 -7.74
CA PHE A 55 3.97 -11.38 -6.69
C PHE A 55 3.81 -12.54 -5.70
N ILE A 56 2.58 -12.80 -5.24
CA ILE A 56 2.27 -13.92 -4.35
C ILE A 56 2.67 -15.26 -4.99
N ALA A 57 2.43 -15.43 -6.30
CA ALA A 57 2.80 -16.64 -7.03
C ALA A 57 4.32 -16.79 -7.19
N LEU A 58 5.04 -15.70 -7.49
CA LEU A 58 6.50 -15.69 -7.66
C LEU A 58 7.25 -16.07 -6.38
N PHE A 59 6.71 -15.69 -5.23
CA PHE A 59 7.31 -15.93 -3.92
C PHE A 59 6.57 -16.99 -3.10
N GLU A 60 5.86 -17.91 -3.77
CA GLU A 60 5.14 -19.00 -3.10
C GLU A 60 6.06 -19.76 -2.13
N GLY A 61 5.55 -20.09 -0.94
CA GLY A 61 6.31 -20.78 0.11
C GLY A 61 7.17 -19.88 0.98
N MET A 62 7.40 -18.62 0.58
CA MET A 62 8.17 -17.63 1.36
C MET A 62 7.31 -16.75 2.26
N LYS A 63 6.02 -17.08 2.43
CA LYS A 63 5.01 -16.25 3.14
C LYS A 63 4.96 -14.81 2.61
N PRO A 64 4.83 -14.61 1.28
CA PRO A 64 4.83 -13.28 0.71
C PRO A 64 3.58 -12.51 1.13
N GLU A 65 3.74 -11.21 1.29
CA GLU A 65 2.65 -10.29 1.58
C GLU A 65 2.58 -9.23 0.49
N ALA A 66 1.37 -8.98 -0.03
CA ALA A 66 1.12 -8.00 -1.07
C ALA A 66 -0.09 -7.17 -0.72
N TYR A 67 0.01 -5.84 -0.86
CA TYR A 67 -1.07 -4.92 -0.53
C TYR A 67 -1.23 -3.81 -1.59
N LEU A 68 -2.47 -3.37 -1.78
CA LEU A 68 -2.76 -2.05 -2.32
C LEU A 68 -2.60 -1.04 -1.19
N ALA A 69 -1.68 -0.10 -1.34
CA ALA A 69 -1.32 0.83 -0.28
C ALA A 69 -1.69 2.27 -0.66
N PHE A 70 -2.36 2.96 0.26
CA PHE A 70 -2.71 4.37 0.15
C PHE A 70 -1.91 5.17 1.17
N PRO A 71 -1.07 6.14 0.76
CA PRO A 71 -0.23 6.89 1.71
C PRO A 71 -1.00 7.74 2.73
N TYR A 72 -2.30 7.98 2.52
CA TYR A 72 -3.17 8.77 3.38
C TYR A 72 -4.64 8.35 3.25
N ASN A 73 -5.45 8.69 4.25
CA ASN A 73 -6.90 8.48 4.24
C ASN A 73 -7.68 9.79 3.99
N PRO A 74 -8.40 9.96 2.87
CA PRO A 74 -9.18 11.18 2.63
C PRO A 74 -10.48 11.22 3.44
N PHE A 75 -10.87 10.12 4.09
CA PHE A 75 -12.11 10.00 4.88
C PHE A 75 -11.88 10.15 6.40
N VAL A 76 -10.67 10.53 6.80
CA VAL A 76 -10.20 10.68 8.19
C VAL A 76 -10.12 9.36 8.95
N TYR A 77 -11.21 8.60 9.00
CA TYR A 77 -11.29 7.34 9.74
C TYR A 77 -11.32 6.13 8.81
N ARG A 78 -10.69 5.04 9.23
CA ARG A 78 -10.51 3.81 8.43
C ARG A 78 -11.84 3.16 8.05
N ASP A 79 -12.79 3.11 8.97
CA ASP A 79 -14.15 2.58 8.80
C ASP A 79 -15.00 3.38 7.82
N LYS A 80 -14.61 4.62 7.53
CA LYS A 80 -15.31 5.49 6.56
C LYS A 80 -14.81 5.31 5.12
N TYR A 81 -13.78 4.51 4.89
CA TYR A 81 -13.32 4.22 3.54
C TYR A 81 -14.36 3.36 2.79
N ASN A 82 -15.00 3.94 1.78
CA ASN A 82 -16.10 3.30 1.06
C ASN A 82 -15.99 3.43 -0.47
N HIS A 83 -14.77 3.53 -0.99
CA HIS A 83 -14.57 3.71 -2.43
C HIS A 83 -15.00 2.46 -3.20
N ARG A 84 -16.07 2.60 -3.99
CA ARG A 84 -16.78 1.49 -4.65
C ARG A 84 -15.86 0.57 -5.44
N PHE A 85 -14.94 1.12 -6.24
CA PHE A 85 -14.10 0.30 -7.12
C PHE A 85 -13.08 -0.54 -6.35
N THR A 86 -12.49 0.03 -5.29
CA THR A 86 -11.59 -0.72 -4.42
C THR A 86 -12.34 -1.83 -3.70
N MET A 87 -13.52 -1.54 -3.12
CA MET A 87 -14.37 -2.54 -2.47
C MET A 87 -14.84 -3.66 -3.41
N GLN A 88 -14.96 -3.38 -4.70
CA GLN A 88 -15.40 -4.37 -5.69
C GLN A 88 -14.30 -5.39 -6.03
N ILE A 89 -13.02 -4.99 -5.95
CA ILE A 89 -11.87 -5.80 -6.40
C ILE A 89 -11.03 -6.34 -5.24
N MET A 90 -10.97 -5.62 -4.13
CA MET A 90 -10.12 -5.92 -2.97
C MET A 90 -10.93 -6.33 -1.75
N ASP A 91 -10.38 -7.27 -0.97
CA ASP A 91 -10.77 -7.46 0.42
C ASP A 91 -10.13 -6.35 1.27
N LEU A 92 -10.94 -5.36 1.68
CA LEU A 92 -10.43 -4.17 2.36
C LEU A 92 -9.62 -4.49 3.61
N ASP A 93 -9.94 -5.55 4.35
CA ASP A 93 -9.30 -5.84 5.63
C ASP A 93 -8.00 -6.63 5.47
N LYS A 94 -7.85 -7.32 4.34
CA LYS A 94 -6.69 -8.21 4.09
C LYS A 94 -5.73 -7.68 3.04
N GLU A 95 -6.18 -6.80 2.16
CA GLU A 95 -5.45 -6.46 0.93
C GLU A 95 -5.18 -4.96 0.79
N VAL A 96 -5.72 -4.13 1.68
CA VAL A 96 -5.61 -2.66 1.59
C VAL A 96 -5.01 -2.09 2.87
N LEU A 97 -3.95 -1.29 2.73
CA LEU A 97 -3.34 -0.50 3.80
C LEU A 97 -3.59 0.98 3.56
N ILE A 98 -4.08 1.72 4.56
CA ILE A 98 -4.42 3.14 4.44
C ILE A 98 -3.72 3.99 5.49
N GLY A 99 -2.94 4.98 5.05
CA GLY A 99 -2.29 5.96 5.91
C GLY A 99 -1.39 5.27 6.92
N GLU A 100 -1.74 5.40 8.21
CA GLU A 100 -1.05 4.76 9.34
C GLU A 100 -0.75 3.29 9.10
N GLU A 101 -1.72 2.50 8.61
CA GLU A 101 -1.54 1.07 8.36
C GLU A 101 -0.40 0.79 7.36
N MET A 102 -0.22 1.66 6.36
CA MET A 102 0.85 1.51 5.36
C MET A 102 2.20 1.87 5.97
N TRP A 103 2.28 3.02 6.64
CA TRP A 103 3.55 3.54 7.17
C TRP A 103 4.04 2.71 8.35
N ASP A 104 3.15 2.28 9.22
CA ASP A 104 3.50 1.45 10.37
C ASP A 104 3.83 0.01 9.96
N LYS A 105 3.26 -0.49 8.84
CA LYS A 105 3.67 -1.77 8.26
C LYS A 105 5.15 -1.77 7.86
N ILE A 106 5.64 -0.66 7.29
CA ILE A 106 7.02 -0.59 6.77
C ILE A 106 8.03 -0.09 7.80
N GLY A 107 7.66 0.85 8.67
CA GLY A 107 8.57 1.46 9.64
C GLY A 107 8.39 0.99 11.09
N GLY A 108 7.30 0.29 11.40
CA GLY A 108 6.91 -0.06 12.76
C GLY A 108 5.94 0.94 13.38
N ALA A 109 5.38 0.58 14.54
CA ALA A 109 4.34 1.37 15.20
C ALA A 109 4.80 2.81 15.49
N GLY A 110 3.97 3.79 15.15
CA GLY A 110 4.25 5.21 15.37
C GLY A 110 5.02 5.90 14.23
N THR A 111 5.34 5.17 13.16
CA THR A 111 6.07 5.73 12.00
C THR A 111 5.25 6.81 11.32
N TYR A 112 3.94 6.60 11.21
CA TYR A 112 3.07 7.57 10.56
C TYR A 112 3.07 8.93 11.28
N GLU A 113 2.96 8.90 12.60
CA GLU A 113 2.97 10.10 13.45
C GLU A 113 4.31 10.83 13.33
N GLU A 114 5.43 10.11 13.41
CA GLU A 114 6.77 10.68 13.26
C GLU A 114 6.93 11.37 11.89
N LEU A 115 6.46 10.73 10.82
CA LEU A 115 6.48 11.32 9.47
C LEU A 115 5.61 12.59 9.38
N LEU A 116 4.45 12.62 10.05
CA LEU A 116 3.59 13.81 10.09
C LEU A 116 4.23 14.96 10.88
N GLU A 117 4.92 14.66 11.97
CA GLU A 117 5.68 15.64 12.75
C GLU A 117 6.79 16.28 11.90
N ILE A 118 7.60 15.45 11.25
CA ILE A 118 8.69 15.89 10.35
C ILE A 118 8.13 16.72 9.19
N ALA A 119 7.07 16.25 8.52
CA ALA A 119 6.44 16.98 7.42
C ALA A 119 5.82 18.32 7.87
N GLY A 120 5.45 18.45 9.15
CA GLY A 120 4.89 19.65 9.74
C GLY A 120 5.92 20.72 10.13
N GLU A 121 7.20 20.36 10.28
CA GLU A 121 8.25 21.27 10.75
C GLU A 121 8.38 22.56 9.91
N PRO A 122 8.38 22.53 8.57
CA PRO A 122 8.53 23.75 7.77
C PRO A 122 7.39 24.74 8.01
N LYS A 123 6.15 24.23 8.09
CA LYS A 123 4.97 25.04 8.39
C LYS A 123 5.08 25.68 9.79
N ASN A 124 5.50 24.88 10.77
CA ASN A 124 5.67 25.35 12.15
C ASN A 124 6.77 26.41 12.27
N ALA A 125 7.88 26.26 11.53
CA ALA A 125 8.95 27.25 11.46
C ALA A 125 8.44 28.60 10.91
N ILE A 126 7.71 28.57 9.80
CA ILE A 126 7.09 29.78 9.19
C ILE A 126 6.11 30.45 10.16
N LEU A 127 5.30 29.66 10.87
CA LEU A 127 4.35 30.20 11.85
C LEU A 127 5.04 30.86 13.06
N ARG A 128 6.18 30.32 13.51
CA ARG A 128 6.99 30.89 14.60
C ARG A 128 7.64 32.21 14.16
N GLU A 129 8.15 32.29 12.94
CA GLU A 129 8.73 33.52 12.39
C GLU A 129 7.68 34.62 12.23
N LYS A 130 6.49 34.30 11.70
CA LYS A 130 5.38 35.26 11.58
C LYS A 130 4.89 35.81 12.93
N LYS A 131 4.97 35.02 14.00
CA LYS A 131 4.65 35.49 15.37
C LYS A 131 5.72 36.47 15.86
N ARG A 132 7.00 36.15 15.68
CA ARG A 132 8.13 37.03 16.06
C ARG A 132 8.13 38.39 15.37
N ILE A 133 7.62 38.51 14.14
CA ILE A 133 7.55 39.78 13.40
C ILE A 133 6.36 40.65 13.87
N LYS A 134 5.38 40.07 14.56
CA LYS A 134 4.19 40.80 15.05
C LYS A 134 4.33 41.32 16.48
N ASP A 135 5.31 40.83 17.23
CA ASP A 135 5.69 41.29 18.58
C ASP A 135 6.82 42.31 18.49
#